data_AF-A0A0J6BM13-F1
#
_entry.id   AF-A0A0J6BM13-F1
#
_cell.length_a   1.000
_cell.length_b   1.000
_cell.length_c   1.000
_cell.angle_alpha   90.00
_cell.angle_beta   90.00
_cell.angle_gamma   90.00
#
_symmetry.space_group_name_H-M   'P 1'
#
loop_
_entity.id
_entity.type
_entity.pdbx_description
1 polymer ?
#
loop_
_entity_poly.entity_id
_entity_poly.type
_entity_poly.pdbx_seq_one_letter_code
_entity_poly.pdbx_strand_id
1 'polypeptide(L)'
;MFYHACRAGGCSADEAKALYLGVRIGALKDQVPLWSDSITESFSPRPRVAIPLGDRRIETDFRLASDVLSREVETDDPFELEAQVDRALEHVGAGTP
;
A
#
# COMPACT_ATOMS: atom_id res chain seq x y z
N MET A 1 2.10 8.13 11.53
CA MET A 1 1.84 7.37 12.78
C MET A 1 2.15 5.86 12.67
N PHE A 2 1.59 5.13 11.69
CA PHE A 2 1.81 3.67 11.57
C PHE A 2 3.29 3.25 11.43
N TYR A 3 4.06 3.94 10.56
CA TYR A 3 5.47 3.63 10.33
C TYR A 3 6.30 3.62 11.62
N HIS A 4 6.26 4.71 12.40
CA HIS A 4 7.01 4.78 13.67
C HIS A 4 6.56 3.75 14.68
N ALA A 5 5.26 3.41 14.72
CA ALA A 5 4.77 2.35 15.59
C ALA A 5 5.35 0.98 15.20
N CYS A 6 5.45 0.68 13.90
CA CYS A 6 6.12 -0.54 13.41
C CYS A 6 7.59 -0.55 13.80
N ARG A 7 8.31 0.56 13.56
CA ARG A 7 9.73 0.71 13.92
C ARG A 7 9.97 0.48 15.42
N ALA A 8 9.15 1.09 16.28
CA ALA A 8 9.21 0.88 17.72
C ALA A 8 8.88 -0.57 18.13
N GLY A 9 8.09 -1.29 17.33
CA GLY A 9 7.79 -2.71 17.48
C GLY A 9 8.87 -3.65 16.91
N GLY A 10 9.94 -3.13 16.32
CA GLY A 10 11.08 -3.91 15.81
C GLY A 10 11.11 -4.12 14.29
N CYS A 11 10.20 -3.52 13.52
CA CYS A 11 10.27 -3.56 12.06
C CYS A 11 11.55 -2.85 11.55
N SER A 12 12.18 -3.40 10.52
CA SER A 12 13.17 -2.66 9.73
C SER A 12 12.52 -1.45 9.02
N ALA A 13 13.33 -0.54 8.50
CA ALA A 13 12.80 0.61 7.74
C ALA A 13 12.03 0.14 6.50
N ASP A 14 12.58 -0.82 5.77
CA ASP A 14 11.96 -1.41 4.58
C ASP A 14 10.67 -2.17 4.91
N GLU A 15 10.65 -2.94 6.00
CA GLU A 15 9.43 -3.62 6.47
C GLU A 15 8.35 -2.60 6.84
N ALA A 16 8.72 -1.56 7.58
CA ALA A 16 7.78 -0.52 7.98
C ALA A 16 7.26 0.28 6.76
N LYS A 17 8.10 0.56 5.76
CA LYS A 17 7.73 1.17 4.47
C LYS A 17 6.73 0.29 3.71
N ALA A 18 7.04 -0.99 3.52
CA ALA A 18 6.18 -1.93 2.82
C ALA A 18 4.82 -2.10 3.50
N LEU A 19 4.79 -2.21 4.82
CA LEU A 19 3.54 -2.29 5.58
C LEU A 19 2.74 -0.98 5.52
N TYR A 20 3.42 0.17 5.60
CA TYR A 20 2.75 1.46 5.48
C TYR A 20 2.16 1.69 4.08
N LEU A 21 2.84 1.23 3.01
CA LEU A 21 2.28 1.21 1.66
C LEU A 21 0.97 0.40 1.59
N GLY A 22 0.93 -0.78 2.21
CA GLY A 22 -0.29 -1.60 2.28
C GLY A 22 -1.44 -0.88 3.01
N VAL A 23 -1.14 -0.16 4.10
CA VAL A 23 -2.12 0.69 4.81
C VAL A 23 -2.66 1.79 3.89
N ARG A 24 -1.79 2.43 3.09
CA ARG A 24 -2.19 3.50 2.16
C ARG A 24 -3.06 2.98 1.02
N ILE A 25 -2.76 1.82 0.44
CA ILE A 25 -3.63 1.18 -0.56
C ILE A 25 -5.04 0.94 0.03
N GLY A 26 -5.11 0.43 1.27
CA GLY A 26 -6.39 0.25 1.96
C GLY A 26 -7.14 1.56 2.20
N ALA A 27 -6.43 2.63 2.60
CA ALA A 27 -7.00 3.95 2.85
C ALA A 27 -7.47 4.65 1.56
N LEU A 28 -6.81 4.39 0.43
CA LEU A 28 -7.10 4.97 -0.88
C LEU A 28 -7.88 4.03 -1.80
N LYS A 29 -8.53 2.99 -1.23
CA LYS A 29 -9.21 1.94 -2.00
C LYS A 29 -10.18 2.46 -3.06
N ASP A 30 -10.81 3.62 -2.82
CA ASP A 30 -11.84 4.19 -3.71
C ASP A 30 -11.24 4.98 -4.89
N GLN A 31 -9.93 5.22 -4.91
CA GLN A 31 -9.26 5.88 -6.03
C GLN A 31 -9.00 4.95 -7.21
N VAL A 32 -8.86 3.64 -6.95
CA VAL A 32 -8.69 2.61 -7.97
C VAL A 32 -9.87 1.65 -7.87
N PRO A 33 -10.82 1.67 -8.83
CA PRO A 33 -12.07 0.90 -8.72
C PRO A 33 -11.86 -0.58 -8.41
N LEU A 34 -10.85 -1.21 -9.03
CA LEU A 34 -10.52 -2.61 -8.81
C LEU A 34 -9.98 -2.91 -7.41
N TRP A 35 -9.40 -1.92 -6.70
CA TRP A 35 -9.03 -2.08 -5.29
C TRP A 35 -10.28 -2.09 -4.42
N SER A 36 -11.19 -1.13 -4.61
CA SER A 36 -12.40 -1.00 -3.80
C SER A 36 -13.28 -2.25 -3.87
N ASP A 37 -13.48 -2.79 -5.07
CA ASP A 37 -14.25 -4.02 -5.30
C ASP A 37 -13.63 -5.18 -4.50
N SER A 38 -12.33 -5.42 -4.66
CA SER A 38 -11.64 -6.53 -4.01
C SER A 38 -11.58 -6.40 -2.48
N ILE A 39 -11.27 -5.21 -1.98
CA ILE A 39 -11.22 -4.95 -0.54
C ILE A 39 -12.60 -5.15 0.08
N THR A 40 -13.67 -4.72 -0.60
CA THR A 40 -15.03 -4.91 -0.11
C THR A 40 -15.46 -6.39 -0.15
N GLU A 41 -15.18 -7.09 -1.24
CA GLU A 41 -15.43 -8.54 -1.36
C GLU A 41 -14.60 -9.37 -0.39
N SER A 42 -13.47 -8.85 0.08
CA SER A 42 -12.59 -9.57 1.01
C SER A 42 -13.26 -9.88 2.35
N PHE A 43 -14.28 -9.10 2.74
CA PHE A 43 -15.10 -9.29 3.93
C PHE A 43 -16.24 -10.31 3.74
N SER A 44 -16.39 -10.87 2.54
CA SER A 44 -17.40 -11.89 2.26
C SER A 44 -17.13 -13.16 3.07
N PRO A 45 -18.14 -13.72 3.76
CA PRO A 45 -17.99 -14.97 4.51
C PRO A 45 -17.90 -16.21 3.60
N ARG A 46 -18.01 -16.05 2.28
CA ARG A 46 -17.99 -17.18 1.33
C ARG A 46 -16.55 -17.63 1.04
N PRO A 47 -16.30 -18.94 0.97
CA PRO A 47 -15.01 -19.45 0.52
C PRO A 47 -14.67 -18.95 -0.89
N ARG A 48 -13.44 -18.46 -1.08
CA ARG A 48 -12.95 -18.08 -2.41
C ARG A 48 -12.37 -19.32 -3.11
N VAL A 49 -12.83 -19.58 -4.33
CA VAL A 49 -12.34 -20.69 -5.18
C VAL A 49 -11.31 -20.23 -6.23
N ALA A 50 -11.13 -18.92 -6.36
CA ALA A 50 -10.18 -18.28 -7.26
C ALA A 50 -9.73 -16.95 -6.66
N ILE A 51 -8.58 -16.45 -7.12
CA ILE A 51 -8.09 -15.09 -6.79
C ILE A 51 -8.84 -14.09 -7.68
N PRO A 52 -9.63 -13.15 -7.12
CA PRO A 52 -10.31 -12.10 -7.87
C PRO A 52 -9.34 -11.23 -8.69
N LEU A 53 -9.85 -10.63 -9.77
CA LEU A 53 -9.06 -9.70 -10.58
C LEU A 53 -8.57 -8.48 -9.77
N GLY A 54 -9.40 -8.00 -8.84
CA GLY A 54 -9.03 -6.93 -7.92
C GLY A 54 -7.83 -7.29 -7.02
N ASP A 55 -7.78 -8.51 -6.49
CA ASP A 55 -6.66 -8.98 -5.65
C ASP A 55 -5.36 -9.02 -6.46
N ARG A 56 -5.43 -9.50 -7.71
CA ARG A 56 -4.28 -9.47 -8.64
C ARG A 56 -3.84 -8.04 -8.98
N ARG A 57 -4.80 -7.13 -9.11
CA ARG A 57 -4.51 -5.71 -9.34
C ARG A 57 -3.82 -5.10 -8.13
N ILE A 58 -4.33 -5.32 -6.92
CA ILE A 58 -3.70 -4.88 -5.67
C ILE A 58 -2.27 -5.44 -5.56
N GLU A 59 -2.07 -6.73 -5.81
CA GLU A 59 -0.72 -7.34 -5.76
C GLU A 59 0.24 -6.71 -6.78
N THR A 60 -0.23 -6.51 -8.01
CA THR A 60 0.57 -5.91 -9.08
C THR A 60 0.97 -4.48 -8.73
N ASP A 61 0.01 -3.70 -8.24
CA ASP A 61 0.21 -2.30 -7.89
C ASP A 61 1.09 -2.17 -6.64
N PHE A 62 0.86 -3.00 -5.63
CA PHE A 62 1.72 -3.06 -4.45
C PHE A 62 3.17 -3.37 -4.84
N ARG A 63 3.39 -4.35 -5.74
CA ARG A 63 4.74 -4.70 -6.20
C ARG A 63 5.39 -3.55 -6.96
N LEU A 64 4.65 -2.86 -7.82
CA LEU A 64 5.18 -1.74 -8.60
C LEU A 64 5.50 -0.54 -7.71
N ALA A 65 4.59 -0.16 -6.81
CA ALA A 65 4.84 0.91 -5.85
C ALA A 65 5.96 0.57 -4.86
N SER A 66 6.09 -0.70 -4.45
CA SER A 66 7.21 -1.14 -3.60
C SER A 66 8.57 -1.03 -4.32
N ASP A 67 8.63 -1.39 -5.61
CA ASP A 67 9.86 -1.23 -6.41
C ASP A 67 10.26 0.25 -6.52
N VAL A 68 9.29 1.16 -6.73
CA VAL A 68 9.55 2.60 -6.70
C VAL A 68 10.04 3.05 -5.33
N LEU A 69 9.34 2.67 -4.26
CA LEU A 69 9.65 3.07 -2.89
C LEU A 69 11.00 2.53 -2.40
N SER A 70 11.44 1.37 -2.91
CA SER A 70 12.74 0.77 -2.57
C SER A 70 13.95 1.58 -3.07
N ARG A 71 13.71 2.52 -4.00
CA ARG A 71 14.75 3.40 -4.57
C ARG A 71 14.82 4.75 -3.85
N GLU A 72 13.87 5.04 -2.97
CA GLU A 72 13.82 6.27 -2.19
C GLU A 72 14.77 6.20 -0.99
N VAL A 73 15.30 7.35 -0.60
CA VAL A 73 16.22 7.46 0.54
C VAL A 73 15.48 7.09 1.83
N GLU A 74 16.16 6.39 2.74
CA GLU A 74 15.62 6.12 4.08
C GLU A 74 15.44 7.43 4.85
N THR A 75 14.25 7.62 5.42
CA THR A 75 13.92 8.80 6.21
C THR A 75 13.07 8.40 7.41
N ASP A 76 13.31 9.07 8.53
CA ASP A 76 12.48 9.00 9.73
C ASP A 76 11.59 10.26 9.86
N ASP A 77 11.60 11.16 8.87
CA ASP A 77 10.62 12.26 8.81
C ASP A 77 9.27 11.68 8.35
N PRO A 78 8.20 11.77 9.18
CA PRO A 78 6.89 11.25 8.82
C PRO A 78 6.31 11.89 7.56
N PHE A 79 6.55 13.17 7.32
CA PHE A 79 6.02 13.88 6.17
C PHE A 79 6.76 13.51 4.89
N GLU A 80 8.08 13.37 4.98
CA GLU A 80 8.89 12.93 3.85
C GLU A 80 8.54 11.50 3.44
N LEU A 81 8.38 10.60 4.43
CA LEU A 81 7.93 9.23 4.19
C LEU A 81 6.55 9.20 3.52
N GLU A 82 5.60 9.98 4.04
CA GLU A 82 4.26 10.05 3.46
C GLU A 82 4.31 10.51 2.00
N ALA A 83 5.11 11.55 1.71
CA ALA A 83 5.33 12.03 0.35
C ALA A 83 6.03 10.99 -0.55
N GLN A 84 6.98 10.20 -0.04
CA GLN A 84 7.62 9.10 -0.77
C GLN A 84 6.59 8.04 -1.16
N VAL A 85 5.71 7.64 -0.22
CA VAL A 85 4.66 6.66 -0.49
C VAL A 85 3.62 7.19 -1.48
N ASP A 86 3.23 8.46 -1.37
CA ASP A 86 2.27 9.07 -2.29
C ASP A 86 2.82 9.13 -3.72
N ARG A 87 4.07 9.55 -3.91
CA ARG A 87 4.74 9.47 -5.22
C ARG A 87 4.80 8.04 -5.76
N ALA A 88 5.08 7.05 -4.91
CA ALA A 88 5.09 5.66 -5.33
C ALA A 88 3.71 5.18 -5.78
N LEU A 89 2.64 5.63 -5.13
CA LEU A 89 1.26 5.29 -5.47
C LEU A 89 0.80 5.97 -6.76
N GLU A 90 1.29 7.17 -7.08
CA GLU A 90 0.91 7.88 -8.31
C GLU A 90 1.21 7.04 -9.56
N HIS A 91 2.25 6.21 -9.49
CA HIS A 91 2.66 5.29 -10.56
C HIS A 91 1.67 4.16 -10.82
N VAL A 92 0.77 3.87 -9.87
CA VAL A 92 -0.27 2.84 -9.99
C VAL A 92 -1.68 3.42 -10.12
N GLY A 93 -1.76 4.75 -10.29
CA GLY A 93 -3.02 5.46 -10.49
C GLY A 93 -3.75 5.82 -9.19
N ALA A 94 -3.05 5.83 -8.05
CA ALA A 94 -3.57 6.33 -6.78
C ALA A 94 -2.70 7.48 -6.27
N GLY A 95 -3.27 8.55 -5.78
CA GLY A 95 -2.50 9.69 -5.29
C GLY A 95 -3.43 10.81 -4.84
N THR A 96 -2.90 11.76 -4.10
CA THR A 96 -3.57 13.04 -3.89
C THR A 96 -3.65 13.79 -5.22
N PRO A 97 -4.79 14.41 -5.58
CA PRO A 97 -4.81 15.39 -6.67
C PRO A 97 -3.92 16.60 -6.37
#